data_AF-A0PJC2-F1
#
_entry.id   AF-A0PJC2-F1
#
_cell.length_a   1.000
_cell.length_b   1.000
_cell.length_c   1.000
_cell.angle_alpha   90.00
_cell.angle_beta   90.00
_cell.angle_gamma   90.00
#
_symmetry.space_group_name_H-M   'P 1'
#
loop_
_entity.id
_entity.type
_entity.pdbx_description
1 polymer ?
#
loop_
_entity_poly.entity_id
_entity_poly.type
_entity_poly.pdbx_seq_one_letter_code
_entity_poly.pdbx_strand_id
1 'polypeptide(L)'
;KAIRQTFGPFPSSSATSACNATNRIISHFSHDDLTAFVQMAENPCNDRVVFGKNLAFSFDMYDLDHFDELPINGESQKTISLDYKKFLNEQFQEPYTPELKPVEKTNGSLLWCEVEKYLNATLKEMTEAARVEDLCCTLYDMLASAKSGDELQDEVPLKFLNFYVNMNYLSE
;
A
#
# COMPACT_ATOMS: atom_id res chain seq x y z
N LYS A 1 11.72 12.02 -25.97
CA LYS A 1 10.65 11.07 -25.58
C LYS A 1 9.58 11.75 -24.72
N ALA A 2 9.97 12.45 -23.64
CA ALA A 2 9.07 13.17 -22.72
C ALA A 2 8.13 14.19 -23.39
N ILE A 3 8.65 15.08 -24.26
CA ILE A 3 7.82 16.08 -24.97
C ILE A 3 6.70 15.39 -25.78
N ARG A 4 7.01 14.27 -26.44
CA ARG A 4 6.03 13.49 -27.19
C ARG A 4 5.00 12.80 -26.29
N GLN A 5 5.39 12.35 -25.10
CA GLN A 5 4.45 11.78 -24.13
C GLN A 5 3.48 12.83 -23.58
N THR A 6 3.93 14.08 -23.47
CA THR A 6 3.14 15.18 -22.89
C THR A 6 2.22 15.83 -23.91
N PHE A 7 2.68 15.99 -25.16
CA PHE A 7 1.99 16.80 -26.18
C PHE A 7 1.68 16.03 -27.48
N GLY A 8 2.03 14.74 -27.57
CA GLY A 8 1.86 13.96 -28.79
C GLY A 8 2.98 14.20 -29.83
N PRO A 9 2.81 13.73 -31.08
CA PRO A 9 3.79 13.90 -32.14
C PRO A 9 4.06 15.39 -32.41
N PHE A 10 5.33 15.77 -32.52
CA PHE A 10 5.76 17.13 -32.76
C PHE A 10 6.98 17.15 -33.70
N PRO A 11 7.22 18.25 -34.43
CA PRO A 11 8.39 18.37 -35.31
C PRO A 11 9.68 18.47 -34.49
N SER A 12 10.65 17.61 -34.77
CA SER A 12 11.95 17.60 -34.07
C SER A 12 12.70 18.91 -34.17
N SER A 13 12.56 19.62 -35.29
CA SER A 13 13.16 20.95 -35.51
C SER A 13 12.76 21.96 -34.43
N SER A 14 11.51 21.96 -33.98
CA SER A 14 11.04 22.85 -32.92
C SER A 14 11.70 22.57 -31.58
N ALA A 15 11.91 21.29 -31.22
CA ALA A 15 12.67 20.96 -30.01
C ALA A 15 14.14 21.37 -30.11
N THR A 16 14.75 21.25 -31.29
CA THR A 16 16.12 21.74 -31.53
C THR A 16 16.20 23.26 -31.38
N SER A 17 15.26 24.00 -31.97
CA SER A 17 15.20 25.47 -31.82
C SER A 17 15.00 25.91 -30.37
N ALA A 18 14.09 25.25 -29.64
CA ALA A 18 13.88 25.53 -28.22
C ALA A 18 15.13 25.23 -27.39
N CYS A 19 15.77 24.08 -27.61
CA CYS A 19 17.02 23.72 -26.93
C CYS A 19 18.13 24.75 -27.18
N ASN A 20 18.31 25.17 -28.43
CA ASN A 20 19.30 26.19 -28.78
C ASN A 20 19.01 27.54 -28.11
N ALA A 21 17.74 27.95 -28.04
CA ALA A 21 17.35 29.17 -27.34
C ALA A 21 17.61 29.06 -25.83
N THR A 22 17.24 27.94 -25.20
CA THR A 22 17.52 27.68 -23.78
C THR A 22 19.01 27.72 -23.49
N ASN A 23 19.86 27.12 -24.33
CA ASN A 23 21.32 27.15 -24.16
C ASN A 23 21.89 28.57 -24.27
N ARG A 24 21.35 29.39 -25.18
CA ARG A 24 21.73 30.81 -25.27
C ARG A 24 21.37 31.56 -23.98
N ILE A 25 20.17 31.33 -23.45
CA ILE A 25 19.74 31.93 -22.19
C ILE A 25 20.66 31.50 -21.05
N ILE A 26 20.88 30.19 -20.89
CA ILE A 26 21.73 29.60 -19.85
C ILE A 26 23.17 30.12 -19.92
N SER A 27 23.70 30.41 -21.11
CA SER A 27 25.08 30.92 -21.28
C SER A 27 25.33 32.28 -20.61
N HIS A 28 24.28 33.02 -20.26
CA HIS A 28 24.39 34.28 -19.54
C HIS A 28 24.42 34.13 -18.01
N PHE A 29 24.18 32.93 -17.48
CA PHE A 29 24.13 32.66 -16.05
C PHE A 29 25.47 32.15 -15.54
N SER A 30 25.82 32.54 -14.32
CA SER A 30 26.97 31.95 -13.62
C SER A 30 26.63 30.56 -13.09
N HIS A 31 27.65 29.81 -12.69
CA HIS A 31 27.47 28.49 -12.08
C HIS A 31 26.62 28.56 -10.79
N ASP A 32 26.78 29.62 -10.02
CA ASP A 32 26.05 29.82 -8.76
C ASP A 32 24.56 30.09 -9.04
N ASP A 33 24.27 30.92 -10.06
CA ASP A 33 22.88 31.17 -10.48
C ASP A 33 22.19 29.89 -10.98
N LEU A 34 22.91 29.05 -11.72
CA LEU A 34 22.40 27.76 -12.19
C LEU A 34 22.15 26.79 -11.03
N THR A 35 23.04 26.78 -10.04
CA THR A 35 22.87 25.95 -8.84
C THR A 35 21.65 26.40 -8.04
N ALA A 36 21.49 27.71 -7.84
CA ALA A 36 20.31 28.27 -7.18
C ALA A 36 19.01 27.96 -7.94
N PHE A 37 19.05 28.02 -9.27
CA PHE A 37 17.92 27.64 -10.12
C PHE A 37 17.53 26.16 -9.97
N VAL A 38 18.51 25.25 -9.94
CA VAL A 38 18.26 23.81 -9.72
C VAL A 38 17.65 23.57 -8.34
N GLN A 39 18.20 24.18 -7.28
CA GLN A 39 17.65 24.07 -5.93
C GLN A 39 16.21 24.60 -5.86
N MET A 40 15.91 25.72 -6.53
CA MET A 40 14.55 26.24 -6.65
C MET A 40 13.61 25.29 -7.40
N ALA A 41 14.10 24.51 -8.37
CA ALA A 41 13.30 23.53 -9.11
C ALA A 41 13.06 22.22 -8.33
N GLU A 42 13.96 21.85 -7.43
CA GLU A 42 13.83 20.65 -6.57
C GLU A 42 12.88 20.86 -5.39
N ASN A 43 12.90 22.06 -4.79
CA ASN A 43 12.02 22.43 -3.68
C ASN A 43 10.51 22.16 -3.93
N PRO A 44 9.89 22.57 -5.05
CA PRO A 44 8.47 22.32 -5.31
C PRO A 44 8.15 20.85 -5.61
N CYS A 45 9.15 20.01 -5.92
CA CYS A 45 8.94 18.56 -6.02
C CYS A 45 8.80 17.95 -4.62
N ASN A 46 9.58 18.45 -3.66
CA ASN A 46 9.59 18.00 -2.26
C ASN A 46 8.43 18.59 -1.44
N ASP A 47 7.99 19.80 -1.79
CA ASP A 47 6.89 20.51 -1.13
C ASP A 47 5.50 20.11 -1.66
N ARG A 48 5.43 19.22 -2.66
CA ARG A 48 4.16 18.59 -3.05
C ARG A 48 3.68 17.71 -1.91
N VAL A 49 2.67 18.20 -1.19
CA VAL A 49 1.94 17.42 -0.19
C VAL A 49 1.16 16.33 -0.92
N VAL A 50 1.79 15.17 -1.06
CA VAL A 50 1.17 13.92 -1.51
C VAL A 50 0.95 13.01 -0.32
N PHE A 51 -0.20 12.36 -0.28
CA PHE A 51 -0.51 11.40 0.76
C PHE A 51 0.55 10.29 0.81
N GLY A 52 1.01 9.96 2.02
CA GLY A 52 2.01 8.91 2.24
C GLY A 52 3.46 9.33 2.00
N LYS A 53 3.76 10.61 1.70
CA LYS A 53 5.14 11.10 1.50
C LYS A 53 6.09 10.83 2.67
N ASN A 54 5.56 10.78 3.90
CA ASN A 54 6.32 10.58 5.12
C ASN A 54 6.46 9.09 5.49
N LEU A 55 5.86 8.18 4.71
CA LEU A 55 5.94 6.75 4.99
C LEU A 55 7.27 6.19 4.49
N ALA A 56 7.89 5.35 5.31
CA ALA A 56 9.03 4.56 4.89
C ALA A 56 8.53 3.40 4.01
N PHE A 57 8.82 3.48 2.71
CA PHE A 57 8.57 2.39 1.77
C PHE A 57 9.81 1.51 1.64
N SER A 58 9.63 0.19 1.68
CA SER A 58 10.64 -0.76 1.20
C SER A 58 10.31 -1.15 -0.24
N PHE A 59 11.35 -1.24 -1.07
CA PHE A 59 11.28 -1.82 -2.42
C PHE A 59 11.63 -3.31 -2.42
N ASP A 60 11.90 -3.89 -1.24
CA ASP A 60 12.20 -5.31 -1.11
C ASP A 60 10.94 -6.11 -1.47
N MET A 61 11.09 -6.96 -2.48
CA MET A 61 10.10 -7.96 -2.83
C MET A 61 10.51 -9.30 -2.21
N TYR A 62 9.53 -10.13 -1.89
CA TYR A 62 9.81 -11.51 -1.53
C TYR A 62 10.51 -12.20 -2.70
N ASP A 63 11.77 -12.56 -2.52
CA ASP A 63 12.49 -13.43 -3.43
C ASP A 63 12.10 -14.89 -3.14
N LEU A 64 12.31 -15.77 -4.12
CA LEU A 64 12.14 -17.20 -3.89
C LEU A 64 13.21 -17.67 -2.89
N ASP A 65 12.80 -18.49 -1.92
CA ASP A 65 13.74 -19.14 -1.02
C ASP A 65 14.78 -19.90 -1.85
N HIS A 66 16.05 -19.76 -1.47
CA HIS A 66 17.15 -20.45 -2.14
C HIS A 66 17.07 -21.95 -1.82
N PHE A 67 16.47 -22.73 -2.70
CA PHE A 67 16.47 -24.19 -2.62
C PHE A 67 17.68 -24.75 -3.37
N ASP A 68 18.40 -25.68 -2.73
CA ASP A 68 19.40 -26.50 -3.40
C ASP A 68 18.74 -27.30 -4.54
N GLU A 69 19.42 -27.41 -5.67
CA GLU A 69 18.96 -28.18 -6.83
C GLU A 69 18.67 -29.64 -6.40
N LEU A 70 17.46 -30.13 -6.67
CA LEU A 70 17.08 -31.49 -6.31
C LEU A 70 18.06 -32.47 -6.98
N PRO A 71 18.61 -33.47 -6.24
CA PRO A 71 19.51 -34.45 -6.82
C PRO A 71 18.80 -35.14 -7.99
N ILE A 72 19.49 -35.23 -9.13
CA ILE A 72 19.01 -35.93 -10.32
C ILE A 72 18.71 -37.37 -9.91
N ASN A 73 17.42 -37.71 -9.78
CA ASN A 73 16.99 -39.03 -9.35
C ASN A 73 17.17 -40.02 -10.50
N GLY A 74 18.39 -40.52 -10.66
CA GLY A 74 18.70 -41.66 -11.51
C GLY A 74 18.50 -42.95 -10.74
N GLU A 75 17.26 -43.43 -10.58
CA GLU A 75 16.98 -44.86 -10.38
C GLU A 75 15.49 -45.20 -10.57
N SER A 76 15.20 -45.92 -11.66
CA SER A 76 13.96 -46.64 -11.99
C SER A 76 12.63 -45.88 -11.81
N GLN A 77 12.20 -45.17 -12.86
CA GLN A 77 10.82 -44.71 -13.00
C GLN A 77 9.86 -45.91 -12.99
N LYS A 78 9.29 -46.26 -11.82
CA LYS A 78 7.97 -46.89 -11.80
C LYS A 78 6.99 -45.85 -12.33
N THR A 79 6.44 -46.12 -13.50
CA THR A 79 5.39 -45.33 -14.13
C THR A 79 4.23 -45.14 -13.16
N ILE A 80 4.13 -43.95 -12.56
CA ILE A 80 2.94 -43.54 -11.82
C ILE A 80 1.84 -43.33 -12.86
N SER A 81 0.96 -44.33 -13.00
CA SER A 81 -0.23 -44.21 -13.83
C SER A 81 -1.27 -43.38 -13.07
N LEU A 82 -1.50 -42.14 -13.51
CA LEU A 82 -2.55 -41.27 -12.99
C LEU A 82 -3.89 -41.63 -13.65
N ASP A 83 -4.62 -42.58 -13.07
CA ASP A 83 -5.99 -42.88 -13.48
C ASP A 83 -6.96 -41.87 -12.84
N TYR A 84 -7.17 -40.75 -13.52
CA TYR A 84 -8.09 -39.68 -13.09
C TYR A 84 -9.53 -40.16 -12.86
N LYS A 85 -9.94 -41.31 -13.42
CA LYS A 85 -11.29 -41.85 -13.22
C LYS A 85 -11.48 -42.43 -11.82
N LYS A 86 -10.41 -42.89 -11.15
CA LYS A 86 -10.49 -43.36 -9.76
C LYS A 86 -10.67 -42.22 -8.77
N PHE A 87 -9.95 -41.10 -8.97
CA PHE A 87 -10.05 -39.93 -8.09
C PHE A 87 -11.43 -39.27 -8.14
N LEU A 88 -12.06 -39.21 -9.31
CA LEU A 88 -13.39 -38.62 -9.46
C LEU A 88 -14.46 -39.43 -8.74
N ASN A 89 -14.33 -40.75 -8.59
CA ASN A 89 -15.40 -41.55 -7.99
C ASN A 89 -15.42 -41.49 -6.45
N GLU A 90 -14.30 -41.13 -5.81
CA GLU A 90 -14.19 -41.06 -4.34
C GLU A 90 -14.55 -39.67 -3.79
N GLN A 91 -14.36 -38.59 -4.55
CA GLN A 91 -14.65 -37.21 -4.08
C GLN A 91 -16.13 -36.82 -4.08
N PHE A 92 -17.01 -37.52 -4.81
CA PHE A 92 -18.43 -37.16 -4.89
C PHE A 92 -19.32 -37.84 -3.84
N GLN A 93 -18.76 -38.65 -2.93
CA GLN A 93 -19.54 -39.34 -1.89
C GLN A 93 -19.56 -38.64 -0.53
N GLU A 94 -18.75 -37.61 -0.30
CA GLU A 94 -18.81 -36.83 0.93
C GLU A 94 -19.17 -35.37 0.64
N PRO A 95 -20.29 -34.84 1.16
CA PRO A 95 -20.52 -33.41 1.16
C PRO A 95 -19.52 -32.76 2.12
N TYR A 96 -18.38 -32.31 1.60
CA TYR A 96 -17.54 -31.34 2.27
C TYR A 96 -18.32 -30.02 2.36
N THR A 97 -19.06 -29.87 3.45
CA THR A 97 -19.56 -28.58 3.88
C THR A 97 -18.37 -27.88 4.53
N PRO A 98 -17.85 -26.78 3.97
CA PRO A 98 -16.92 -25.95 4.71
C PRO A 98 -17.70 -25.42 5.91
N GLU A 99 -17.26 -25.74 7.12
CA GLU A 99 -17.66 -24.98 8.31
C GLU A 99 -17.12 -23.55 8.15
N LEU A 100 -17.83 -22.74 7.37
CA LEU A 100 -17.79 -21.30 7.53
C LEU A 100 -18.46 -21.04 8.86
N LYS A 101 -17.64 -20.92 9.92
CA LYS A 101 -18.12 -20.42 11.20
C LYS A 101 -18.93 -19.16 10.94
N PRO A 102 -20.19 -19.09 11.39
CA PRO A 102 -20.96 -17.88 11.24
C PRO A 102 -20.21 -16.79 12.02
N VAL A 103 -19.74 -15.77 11.32
CA VAL A 103 -19.31 -14.52 11.94
C VAL A 103 -20.49 -14.07 12.79
N GLU A 104 -20.31 -14.08 14.11
CA GLU A 104 -21.28 -13.56 15.05
C GLU A 104 -21.68 -12.17 14.57
N LYS A 105 -22.97 -11.99 14.28
CA LYS A 105 -23.58 -10.67 14.08
C LYS A 105 -23.54 -9.94 15.41
N THR A 106 -22.40 -9.37 15.76
CA THR A 106 -22.35 -8.32 16.77
C THR A 106 -22.98 -7.09 16.12
N ASN A 107 -24.13 -6.66 16.63
CA ASN A 107 -24.90 -5.52 16.10
C ASN A 107 -24.20 -4.16 16.33
N GLY A 108 -22.89 -4.16 16.59
CA GLY A 108 -22.07 -2.98 16.80
C GLY A 108 -21.57 -2.42 15.47
N SER A 109 -21.31 -1.11 15.44
CA SER A 109 -20.63 -0.51 14.28
C SER A 109 -19.25 -1.13 14.09
N LEU A 110 -18.73 -1.13 12.87
CA LEU A 110 -17.39 -1.68 12.57
C LEU A 110 -16.29 -1.04 13.45
N LEU A 111 -16.41 0.26 13.74
CA LEU A 111 -15.49 0.95 14.65
C LEU A 111 -15.55 0.36 16.07
N TRP A 112 -16.76 0.11 16.58
CA TRP A 112 -16.96 -0.48 17.90
C TRP A 112 -16.29 -1.85 18.01
N CYS A 113 -16.53 -2.74 17.05
CA CYS A 113 -15.96 -4.07 17.03
C CYS A 113 -14.43 -4.06 17.01
N GLU A 114 -13.82 -3.12 16.26
CA GLU A 114 -12.36 -3.06 16.17
C GLU A 114 -11.72 -2.40 17.41
N VAL A 115 -12.35 -1.38 18.00
CA VAL A 115 -11.93 -0.78 19.29
C VAL A 115 -12.05 -1.81 20.41
N GLU A 116 -13.14 -2.57 20.45
CA GLU A 116 -13.35 -3.65 21.42
C GLU A 116 -12.30 -4.76 21.25
N LYS A 117 -12.00 -5.16 20.02
CA LYS A 117 -10.93 -6.12 19.71
C LYS A 117 -9.55 -5.59 20.11
N TYR A 118 -9.27 -4.30 19.89
CA TYR A 118 -8.03 -3.66 20.29
C TYR A 118 -7.89 -3.61 21.82
N LEU A 119 -8.95 -3.23 22.53
CA LEU A 119 -8.97 -3.26 23.99
C LEU A 119 -8.80 -4.68 24.50
N ASN A 120 -9.53 -5.66 23.98
CA ASN A 120 -9.38 -7.05 24.38
C ASN A 120 -7.96 -7.62 24.14
N ALA A 121 -7.26 -7.12 23.12
CA ALA A 121 -5.87 -7.50 22.82
C ALA A 121 -4.83 -6.78 23.70
N THR A 122 -5.12 -5.55 24.15
CA THR A 122 -4.14 -4.66 24.82
C THR A 122 -4.37 -4.58 26.34
N LEU A 123 -5.61 -4.75 26.79
CA LEU A 123 -6.05 -4.59 28.17
C LEU A 123 -5.74 -5.78 29.09
N LYS A 124 -5.03 -6.79 28.57
CA LYS A 124 -4.51 -7.88 29.42
C LYS A 124 -3.42 -7.41 30.39
N GLU A 125 -2.88 -6.20 30.21
CA GLU A 125 -1.75 -5.66 30.99
C GLU A 125 -1.95 -4.28 31.62
N MET A 126 -3.09 -3.59 31.45
CA MET A 126 -3.26 -2.20 31.92
C MET A 126 -4.50 -2.02 32.82
N THR A 127 -4.28 -1.51 34.04
CA THR A 127 -5.26 -1.49 35.15
C THR A 127 -6.25 -0.30 35.10
N GLU A 128 -6.12 0.60 34.13
CA GLU A 128 -7.08 1.69 33.88
C GLU A 128 -7.62 1.56 32.45
N ALA A 129 -8.74 0.85 32.32
CA ALA A 129 -9.37 0.62 31.03
C ALA A 129 -10.22 1.84 30.61
N ALA A 130 -9.73 2.61 29.64
CA ALA A 130 -10.57 3.51 28.88
C ALA A 130 -11.73 2.72 28.25
N ARG A 131 -12.96 3.20 28.40
CA ARG A 131 -14.15 2.48 27.92
C ARG A 131 -14.22 2.54 26.40
N VAL A 132 -14.81 1.50 25.79
CA VAL A 132 -14.98 1.38 24.34
C VAL A 132 -15.69 2.62 23.78
N GLU A 133 -16.68 3.13 24.53
CA GLU A 133 -17.47 4.31 24.21
C GLU A 133 -16.60 5.57 24.10
N ASP A 134 -15.69 5.80 25.06
CA ASP A 134 -14.86 7.01 25.13
C ASP A 134 -13.85 7.05 23.97
N LEU A 135 -13.27 5.89 23.64
CA LEU A 135 -12.39 5.74 22.49
C LEU A 135 -13.14 5.91 21.17
N CYS A 136 -14.34 5.31 21.04
CA CYS A 136 -15.16 5.49 19.86
C CYS A 136 -15.54 6.97 19.65
N CYS A 137 -15.93 7.69 20.71
CA CYS A 137 -16.27 9.11 20.61
C CYS A 137 -15.07 9.96 20.21
N THR A 138 -13.92 9.73 20.85
CA THR A 138 -12.67 10.45 20.51
C THR A 138 -12.27 10.21 19.06
N LEU A 139 -12.35 8.96 18.59
CA LEU A 139 -12.06 8.62 17.19
C LEU A 139 -13.06 9.25 16.23
N TYR A 140 -14.36 9.27 16.56
CA TYR A 140 -15.36 9.95 15.75
C TYR A 140 -15.11 11.46 15.67
N ASP A 141 -14.79 12.12 16.78
CA ASP A 141 -14.52 13.56 16.81
C ASP A 141 -13.24 13.91 16.03
N MET A 142 -12.20 13.07 16.12
CA MET A 142 -10.97 13.24 15.33
C MET A 142 -11.21 13.01 13.83
N LEU A 143 -11.98 11.97 13.46
CA LEU A 143 -12.32 11.67 12.07
C LEU A 143 -13.27 12.70 11.45
N ALA A 144 -14.13 13.32 12.26
CA ALA A 144 -15.05 14.39 11.84
C ALA A 144 -14.41 15.79 11.89
N SER A 145 -13.20 15.90 12.43
CA SER A 145 -12.44 17.14 12.50
C SER A 145 -11.99 17.60 11.11
N ALA A 146 -11.88 18.91 10.91
CA ALA A 146 -11.32 19.50 9.69
C ALA A 146 -9.78 19.44 9.62
N LYS A 147 -9.13 18.74 10.57
CA LYS A 147 -7.69 18.48 10.55
C LYS A 147 -7.32 17.71 9.28
N SER A 148 -6.17 18.06 8.71
CA SER A 148 -5.66 17.39 7.52
C SER A 148 -5.26 15.94 7.82
N GLY A 149 -5.31 15.07 6.81
CA GLY A 149 -4.99 13.64 6.97
C GLY A 149 -3.57 13.39 7.51
N ASP A 150 -2.64 14.31 7.27
CA ASP A 150 -1.27 14.25 7.77
C ASP A 150 -1.21 14.58 9.27
N GLU A 151 -2.00 15.56 9.74
CA GLU A 151 -2.09 15.90 11.18
C GLU A 151 -2.78 14.81 12.00
N LEU A 152 -3.71 14.07 11.39
CA LEU A 152 -4.36 12.93 12.04
C LEU A 152 -3.46 11.69 12.09
N GLN A 153 -2.48 11.56 11.18
CA GLN A 153 -1.55 10.43 11.17
C GLN A 153 -0.58 10.43 12.35
N ASP A 154 -0.18 11.62 12.80
CA ASP A 154 0.73 11.78 13.94
C ASP A 154 0.02 11.53 15.29
N GLU A 155 -1.31 11.71 15.34
CA GLU A 155 -2.11 11.55 16.57
C GLU A 155 -2.80 10.17 16.69
N VAL A 156 -2.96 9.40 15.59
CA VAL A 156 -3.67 8.12 15.58
C VAL A 156 -2.70 6.93 15.58
N PRO A 157 -2.81 5.95 16.51
CA PRO A 157 -1.98 4.75 16.49
C PRO A 157 -2.12 4.02 15.15
N LEU A 158 -0.98 3.66 14.53
CA LEU A 158 -0.85 3.01 13.20
C LEU A 158 -1.89 1.93 12.85
N LYS A 159 -2.42 1.20 13.85
CA LYS A 159 -3.48 0.19 13.64
C LYS A 159 -4.82 0.79 13.21
N PHE A 160 -5.18 1.98 13.69
CA PHE A 160 -6.42 2.66 13.34
C PHE A 160 -6.32 3.39 11.98
N LEU A 161 -5.13 3.83 11.58
CA LEU A 161 -4.87 4.30 10.21
C LEU A 161 -5.03 3.18 9.19
N ASN A 162 -4.58 1.96 9.51
CA ASN A 162 -4.79 0.80 8.66
C ASN A 162 -6.29 0.49 8.46
N PHE A 163 -7.15 0.80 9.44
CA PHE A 163 -8.60 0.70 9.30
C PHE A 163 -9.18 1.77 8.36
N TYR A 164 -8.73 3.02 8.46
CA TYR A 164 -9.14 4.10 7.55
C TYR A 164 -8.75 3.84 6.08
N VAL A 165 -7.56 3.30 5.85
CA VAL A 165 -7.10 2.89 4.51
C VAL A 165 -7.95 1.75 3.98
N ASN A 166 -8.23 0.71 4.77
CA ASN A 166 -9.06 -0.42 4.33
C ASN A 166 -10.52 -0.03 4.05
N MET A 167 -11.09 0.94 4.78
CA MET A 167 -12.45 1.44 4.51
C MET A 167 -12.55 2.24 3.21
N ASN A 168 -11.54 3.04 2.86
CA ASN A 168 -11.53 3.79 1.59
C ASN A 168 -11.31 2.87 0.38
N TYR A 169 -10.58 1.76 0.53
CA TYR A 169 -10.40 0.77 -0.54
C TYR A 169 -11.61 -0.15 -0.80
N LEU A 170 -12.62 -0.12 0.08
CA LEU A 170 -13.87 -0.88 -0.10
C LEU A 170 -14.98 -0.04 -0.79
N SER A 171 -14.68 1.20 -1.18
CA SER A 171 -15.62 2.10 -1.87
C SER A 171 -15.35 2.25 -3.38
N GLU A 172 -14.49 1.42 -3.98
CA GLU A 172 -14.33 1.27 -5.44
C GLU A 172 -14.76 -0.12 -5.92
#